data_AF-A0A060SAY4-F1
#
_entry.id   AF-A0A060SAY4-F1
#
_cell.length_a   1.000
_cell.length_b   1.000
_cell.length_c   1.000
_cell.angle_alpha   90.00
_cell.angle_beta   90.00
_cell.angle_gamma   90.00
#
_symmetry.space_group_name_H-M   'P 1'
#
loop_
_entity.id
_entity.type
_entity.pdbx_description
1 polymer ?
#
loop_
_entity_poly.entity_id
_entity_poly.type
_entity_poly.pdbx_seq_one_letter_code
_entity_poly.pdbx_strand_id
1 'polypeptide(L)'
;MDLIKQLPSPGGYTAILIVMDRLTKQAIFIPTHDTLTASELADLFVLHVFSKHRVLAHVTSDWGSEFVSHFFCSLGKALDMRLHFTSGYHPEGNGQTERVNQTLKQYLRIYCNYQQDNWARLLPLAEFAYNDAPNVTTGISPFFANKGYHPRLTVHLEHDLTST
;
A
#
# COMPACT_ATOMS: atom_id res chain seq x y z
N MET A 1 -2.02 -3.79 7.75
CA MET A 1 -2.59 -2.54 7.25
C MET A 1 -2.24 -1.47 8.25
N ASP A 2 -1.87 -0.30 7.76
CA ASP A 2 -1.54 0.86 8.57
C ASP A 2 -1.89 2.15 7.82
N LEU A 3 -1.97 3.27 8.53
CA LEU A 3 -2.43 4.55 8.01
C LEU A 3 -1.42 5.66 8.36
N ILE A 4 -0.76 6.21 7.34
CA ILE A 4 0.04 7.42 7.49
C ILE A 4 -0.92 8.61 7.43
N LYS A 5 -1.11 9.32 8.55
CA LYS A 5 -2.01 10.49 8.66
C LYS A 5 -1.24 11.82 8.58
N GLN A 6 -1.99 12.93 8.50
CA GLN A 6 -1.51 14.32 8.61
C GLN A 6 -0.54 14.74 7.49
N LEU A 7 -0.85 14.35 6.25
CA LEU A 7 -0.08 14.80 5.08
C LEU A 7 -0.58 16.17 4.58
N PRO A 8 0.29 17.01 4.01
CA PRO A 8 -0.11 18.27 3.38
C PRO A 8 -1.17 18.02 2.30
N SER A 9 -2.26 18.80 2.27
CA SER A 9 -3.39 18.55 1.36
C SER A 9 -3.72 19.72 0.42
N PRO A 10 -3.11 19.74 -0.78
CA PRO A 10 -3.56 20.64 -1.85
C PRO A 10 -4.49 19.94 -2.86
N GLY A 11 -4.81 18.65 -2.64
CA GLY A 11 -5.60 17.80 -3.54
C GLY A 11 -6.70 16.98 -2.86
N GLY A 12 -7.07 17.31 -1.62
CA GLY A 12 -8.17 16.68 -0.88
C GLY A 12 -7.72 15.54 0.04
N TYR A 13 -6.72 14.75 -0.33
CA TYR A 13 -6.22 13.64 0.50
C TYR A 13 -5.33 14.13 1.66
N THR A 14 -5.47 13.52 2.83
CA THR A 14 -4.72 13.87 4.07
C THR A 14 -4.03 12.66 4.70
N ALA A 15 -4.22 11.46 4.14
CA ALA A 15 -3.64 10.22 4.64
C ALA A 15 -3.31 9.21 3.52
N ILE A 16 -2.52 8.19 3.84
CA ILE A 16 -2.21 7.05 2.96
C ILE A 16 -2.50 5.76 3.72
N LEU A 17 -3.46 4.98 3.21
CA LEU A 17 -3.70 3.61 3.67
C LEU A 17 -2.69 2.68 3.00
N ILE A 18 -1.99 1.91 3.82
CA ILE A 18 -0.96 0.97 3.40
C ILE A 18 -1.45 -0.45 3.69
N VAL A 19 -1.51 -1.25 2.65
CA VAL A 19 -1.86 -2.67 2.74
C VAL A 19 -0.65 -3.48 2.28
N MET A 20 -0.19 -4.42 3.11
CA MET A 20 0.93 -5.28 2.77
C MET A 20 0.50 -6.75 2.84
N ASP A 21 0.86 -7.51 1.82
CA ASP A 21 0.88 -8.97 1.88
C ASP A 21 2.15 -9.44 2.59
N ARG A 22 1.99 -10.18 3.70
CA ARG A 22 3.12 -10.73 4.46
C ARG A 22 3.85 -11.87 3.74
N LEU A 23 3.21 -12.57 2.80
CA LEU A 23 3.85 -13.66 2.07
C LEU A 23 4.75 -13.10 0.96
N THR A 24 4.17 -12.39 0.00
CA THR A 24 4.91 -11.85 -1.14
C THR A 24 5.69 -10.58 -0.82
N LYS A 25 5.40 -9.93 0.32
CA LYS A 25 5.87 -8.58 0.68
C LYS A 25 5.35 -7.49 -0.25
N GLN A 26 4.31 -7.76 -1.03
CA GLN A 26 3.68 -6.74 -1.87
C GLN A 26 3.03 -5.67 -1.00
N ALA A 27 3.26 -4.41 -1.31
CA ALA A 27 2.59 -3.28 -0.69
C ALA A 27 1.66 -2.58 -1.68
N ILE A 28 0.56 -2.04 -1.18
CA ILE A 28 -0.41 -1.23 -1.91
C ILE A 28 -0.56 0.09 -1.15
N PHE A 29 -0.46 1.21 -1.87
CA PHE A 29 -0.52 2.56 -1.31
C PHE A 29 -1.74 3.31 -1.82
N ILE A 30 -2.68 3.59 -0.93
CA ILE A 30 -3.99 4.13 -1.29
C ILE A 30 -4.12 5.53 -0.67
N PRO A 31 -4.21 6.61 -1.48
CA PRO A 31 -4.46 7.94 -0.94
C PRO A 31 -5.88 8.02 -0.35
N THR A 32 -6.00 8.63 0.82
CA THR A 32 -7.25 8.71 1.57
C THR A 32 -7.25 9.92 2.52
N HIS A 33 -8.17 9.96 3.47
CA HIS A 33 -8.31 11.03 4.46
C HIS A 33 -8.02 10.50 5.87
N ASP A 34 -7.58 11.39 6.76
CA ASP A 34 -7.28 11.10 8.16
C ASP A 34 -8.53 10.78 9.00
N THR A 35 -9.70 11.17 8.51
CA THR A 35 -11.05 10.85 9.03
C THR A 35 -11.72 9.68 8.32
N LEU A 36 -10.95 8.77 7.71
CA LEU A 36 -11.45 7.60 6.99
C LEU A 36 -12.40 6.78 7.87
N THR A 37 -13.65 6.59 7.46
CA THR A 37 -14.60 5.74 8.19
C THR A 37 -14.39 4.26 7.92
N ALA A 38 -14.98 3.41 8.76
CA ALA A 38 -15.00 1.97 8.55
C ALA A 38 -15.62 1.54 7.20
N SER A 39 -16.67 2.24 6.76
CA SER A 39 -17.33 1.94 5.49
C SER A 39 -16.41 2.23 4.31
N GLU A 40 -15.84 3.43 4.30
CA GLU A 40 -14.90 3.84 3.26
C GLU A 40 -13.64 2.96 3.26
N LEU A 41 -13.16 2.54 4.44
CA LEU A 41 -12.05 1.58 4.53
C LEU A 41 -12.38 0.25 3.83
N ALA A 42 -13.59 -0.28 4.03
CA ALA A 42 -14.01 -1.48 3.32
C ALA A 42 -14.09 -1.28 1.81
N ASP A 43 -14.64 -0.15 1.37
CA ASP A 43 -14.74 0.18 -0.06
C ASP A 43 -13.35 0.24 -0.69
N LEU A 44 -12.40 0.94 -0.04
CA LEU A 44 -11.01 0.97 -0.45
C LEU A 44 -10.38 -0.42 -0.47
N PHE A 45 -10.64 -1.23 0.56
CA PHE A 45 -10.12 -2.60 0.63
C PHE A 45 -10.65 -3.47 -0.50
N VAL A 46 -11.95 -3.44 -0.77
CA VAL A 46 -12.57 -4.21 -1.84
C VAL A 46 -12.05 -3.76 -3.20
N LEU A 47 -12.02 -2.43 -3.42
CA LEU A 47 -11.61 -1.83 -4.69
C LEU A 47 -10.13 -2.04 -5.00
N HIS A 48 -9.25 -1.88 -4.03
CA HIS A 48 -7.80 -1.90 -4.28
C HIS A 48 -7.13 -3.22 -3.94
N VAL A 49 -7.68 -4.02 -3.03
CA VAL A 49 -7.05 -5.26 -2.55
C VAL A 49 -7.80 -6.48 -3.08
N PHE A 50 -9.06 -6.65 -2.69
CA PHE A 50 -9.83 -7.86 -3.03
C PHE A 50 -9.98 -8.04 -4.54
N SER A 51 -10.37 -6.97 -5.25
CA SER A 51 -10.65 -7.02 -6.70
C SER A 51 -9.41 -7.36 -7.55
N LYS A 52 -8.20 -7.05 -7.07
CA LYS A 52 -6.96 -7.11 -7.86
C LYS A 52 -6.04 -8.28 -7.51
N HIS A 53 -6.04 -8.74 -6.26
CA HIS A 53 -5.02 -9.67 -5.77
C HIS A 53 -5.58 -11.00 -5.25
N ARG A 54 -6.91 -11.14 -5.12
CA ARG A 54 -7.58 -12.18 -4.30
C ARG A 54 -7.12 -12.12 -2.85
N VAL A 55 -8.01 -12.40 -1.90
CA VAL A 55 -7.70 -12.17 -0.49
C VAL A 55 -6.85 -13.29 0.11
N LEU A 56 -5.84 -12.88 0.87
CA LEU A 56 -5.06 -13.73 1.79
C LEU A 56 -5.94 -14.15 2.95
N ALA A 57 -5.89 -15.43 3.34
CA ALA A 57 -6.64 -15.98 4.47
C ALA A 57 -6.40 -15.22 5.80
N HIS A 58 -5.36 -14.39 5.90
CA HIS A 58 -4.99 -13.64 7.10
C HIS A 58 -4.62 -12.19 6.79
N VAL A 59 -5.31 -11.24 7.43
CA VAL A 59 -4.98 -9.81 7.36
C VAL A 59 -4.67 -9.29 8.75
N THR A 60 -3.51 -8.66 8.93
CA THR A 60 -3.09 -8.04 10.20
C THR A 60 -3.17 -6.53 10.10
N SER A 61 -3.72 -5.85 11.11
CA SER A 61 -3.85 -4.38 11.17
C SER A 61 -3.57 -3.82 12.56
N ASP A 62 -2.96 -2.64 12.61
CA ASP A 62 -2.80 -1.89 13.86
C ASP A 62 -4.04 -1.03 14.18
N TRP A 63 -4.21 -0.71 15.46
CA TRP A 63 -5.43 -0.22 16.11
C TRP A 63 -5.87 1.19 15.68
N GLY A 64 -6.38 1.33 14.48
CA GLY A 64 -7.41 2.34 14.20
C GLY A 64 -8.78 1.80 14.61
N SER A 65 -9.61 2.64 15.25
CA SER A 65 -11.01 2.30 15.57
C SER A 65 -11.80 1.88 14.32
N GLU A 66 -11.33 2.32 13.16
CA GLU A 66 -11.94 2.09 11.86
C GLU A 66 -11.65 0.67 11.36
N PHE A 67 -10.45 0.13 11.65
CA PHE A 67 -10.07 -1.26 11.36
C PHE A 67 -10.76 -2.27 12.29
N VAL A 68 -10.98 -1.90 13.54
CA VAL A 68 -11.61 -2.75 14.58
C VAL A 68 -13.14 -2.64 14.56
N SER A 69 -13.71 -1.84 13.66
CA SER A 69 -15.14 -1.65 13.56
C SER A 69 -15.90 -2.96 13.30
N HIS A 70 -17.12 -3.05 13.84
CA HIS A 70 -18.02 -4.18 13.59
C HIS A 70 -18.26 -4.40 12.08
N PHE A 71 -18.30 -3.32 11.32
CA PHE A 71 -18.48 -3.35 9.88
C PHE A 71 -17.31 -4.03 9.16
N PHE A 72 -16.07 -3.62 9.44
CA PHE A 72 -14.90 -4.22 8.81
C PHE A 72 -14.72 -5.69 9.24
N CYS A 73 -15.06 -6.02 10.48
CA CYS A 73 -15.12 -7.42 10.94
C CYS A 73 -16.18 -8.24 10.18
N SER A 74 -17.32 -7.64 9.86
CA SER A 74 -18.38 -8.30 9.09
C SER A 74 -17.98 -8.51 7.63
N LEU A 75 -17.28 -7.55 7.02
CA LEU A 75 -16.65 -7.71 5.71
C LEU A 75 -15.64 -8.86 5.73
N GLY A 76 -14.77 -8.90 6.74
CA GLY A 76 -13.81 -9.98 6.92
C GLY A 76 -14.49 -11.35 6.94
N LYS A 77 -15.59 -11.51 7.68
CA LYS A 77 -16.38 -12.75 7.69
C LYS A 77 -16.99 -13.06 6.33
N ALA A 78 -17.55 -12.07 5.64
CA ALA A 78 -18.17 -12.26 4.32
C ALA A 78 -17.17 -12.70 3.25
N LEU A 79 -15.91 -12.27 3.39
CA LEU A 79 -14.81 -12.60 2.49
C LEU A 79 -13.92 -13.76 3.00
N ASP A 80 -14.35 -14.47 4.04
CA ASP A 80 -13.62 -15.55 4.72
C ASP A 80 -12.18 -15.18 5.13
N MET A 81 -12.02 -13.96 5.63
CA MET A 81 -10.75 -13.39 6.07
C MET A 81 -10.59 -13.51 7.58
N ARG A 82 -9.43 -13.97 8.04
CA ARG A 82 -9.06 -13.88 9.44
C ARG A 82 -8.37 -12.55 9.70
N LEU A 83 -9.09 -11.63 10.35
CA LEU A 83 -8.54 -10.37 10.83
C LEU A 83 -7.76 -10.61 12.14
N HIS A 84 -6.50 -10.17 12.16
CA HIS A 84 -5.62 -10.19 13.32
C HIS A 84 -5.33 -8.75 13.71
N PHE A 85 -5.78 -8.34 14.89
CA PHE A 85 -5.49 -7.00 15.41
C PHE A 85 -4.32 -7.10 16.38
N THR A 86 -3.18 -6.47 16.04
CA THR A 86 -1.98 -6.45 16.87
C THR A 86 -2.10 -5.35 17.91
N SER A 87 -2.08 -5.66 19.22
CA SER A 87 -2.11 -4.62 20.27
C SER A 87 -0.98 -3.62 20.06
N GLY A 88 -1.24 -2.32 20.27
CA GLY A 88 -0.33 -1.19 20.00
C GLY A 88 1.01 -1.19 20.75
N TYR A 89 1.37 -2.29 21.42
CA TYR A 89 2.60 -2.50 22.20
C TYR A 89 3.30 -3.83 21.88
N HIS A 90 3.19 -4.34 20.64
CA HIS A 90 4.01 -5.47 20.18
C HIS A 90 4.94 -5.09 19.02
N PRO A 91 6.19 -4.68 19.31
CA PRO A 91 7.21 -4.32 18.31
C PRO A 91 7.49 -5.42 17.28
N GLU A 92 7.34 -6.68 17.68
CA GLU A 92 7.68 -7.85 16.84
C GLU A 92 6.63 -8.13 15.76
N GLY A 93 5.37 -7.76 15.98
CA GLY A 93 4.29 -7.92 15.00
C GLY A 93 4.30 -6.86 13.90
N ASN A 94 4.84 -5.67 14.19
CA ASN A 94 4.70 -4.49 13.34
C ASN A 94 5.97 -4.06 12.57
N GLY A 95 7.11 -4.71 12.80
CA GLY A 95 8.37 -4.31 12.15
C GLY A 95 8.35 -4.34 10.61
N GLN A 96 7.47 -5.14 10.00
CA GLN A 96 7.33 -5.18 8.55
C GLN A 96 6.59 -3.96 8.01
N THR A 97 5.47 -3.57 8.61
CA THR A 97 4.70 -2.39 8.16
C THR A 97 5.50 -1.12 8.40
N GLU A 98 6.18 -1.02 9.55
CA GLU A 98 7.12 0.06 9.86
C GLU A 98 8.17 0.25 8.75
N ARG A 99 8.76 -0.85 8.24
CA ARG A 99 9.76 -0.79 7.17
C ARG A 99 9.19 -0.34 5.83
N VAL A 100 7.97 -0.75 5.50
CA VAL A 100 7.24 -0.27 4.31
C VAL A 100 7.00 1.24 4.42
N ASN A 101 6.50 1.69 5.57
CA ASN A 101 6.23 3.10 5.82
C ASN A 101 7.50 3.95 5.69
N GLN A 102 8.61 3.47 6.24
CA GLN A 102 9.91 4.16 6.15
C GLN A 102 10.37 4.28 4.70
N THR A 103 10.22 3.21 3.90
CA THR A 103 10.59 3.22 2.48
C THR A 103 9.70 4.18 1.69
N LEU A 104 8.39 4.18 1.93
CA LEU A 104 7.47 5.12 1.29
C LEU A 104 7.77 6.57 1.68
N LYS A 105 8.00 6.86 2.97
CA LYS A 105 8.39 8.19 3.45
C LYS A 105 9.68 8.66 2.78
N GLN A 106 10.67 7.78 2.63
CA GLN A 106 11.91 8.10 1.94
C GLN A 106 11.68 8.41 0.47
N TYR A 107 10.87 7.59 -0.22
CA TYR A 107 10.50 7.84 -1.62
C TYR A 107 9.86 9.22 -1.78
N LEU A 108 8.82 9.52 -0.98
CA LEU A 108 8.14 10.81 -1.03
C LEU A 108 9.08 11.97 -0.70
N ARG A 109 10.00 11.81 0.26
CA ARG A 109 10.98 12.85 0.59
C ARG A 109 11.92 13.20 -0.56
N ILE A 110 12.20 12.24 -1.44
CA ILE A 110 13.09 12.42 -2.60
C ILE A 110 12.33 13.02 -3.80
N TYR A 111 11.11 12.54 -4.06
CA TYR A 111 10.39 12.85 -5.31
C TYR A 111 9.26 13.88 -5.17
N CYS A 112 8.79 14.17 -3.95
CA CYS A 112 7.82 15.25 -3.76
C CYS A 112 8.44 16.58 -4.14
N ASN A 113 7.63 17.43 -4.78
CA ASN A 113 8.05 18.79 -5.09
C ASN A 113 8.17 19.65 -3.83
N TYR A 114 8.73 20.85 -4.00
CA TYR A 114 8.90 21.80 -2.91
C TYR A 114 7.58 22.15 -2.21
N GLN A 115 6.48 22.25 -2.96
CA GLN A 115 5.14 22.54 -2.46
C GLN A 115 4.49 21.36 -1.72
N GLN A 116 5.06 20.15 -1.79
CA GLN A 116 4.54 18.92 -1.21
C GLN A 116 3.09 18.62 -1.62
N ASP A 117 2.71 19.00 -2.83
CA ASP A 117 1.32 18.92 -3.31
C ASP A 117 1.05 17.75 -4.27
N ASN A 118 2.12 17.10 -4.72
CA ASN A 118 2.07 16.06 -5.74
C ASN A 118 2.18 14.64 -5.19
N TRP A 119 2.32 14.46 -3.87
CA TRP A 119 2.59 13.15 -3.26
C TRP A 119 1.56 12.08 -3.64
N ALA A 120 0.27 12.43 -3.68
CA ALA A 120 -0.80 11.49 -4.01
C ALA A 120 -0.66 10.95 -5.45
N ARG A 121 -0.17 11.79 -6.38
CA ARG A 121 0.10 11.41 -7.77
C ARG A 121 1.33 10.53 -7.91
N LEU A 122 2.25 10.57 -6.95
CA LEU A 122 3.46 9.76 -6.94
C LEU A 122 3.22 8.35 -6.38
N LEU A 123 2.12 8.11 -5.64
CA LEU A 123 1.88 6.81 -5.01
C LEU A 123 1.89 5.62 -5.97
N PRO A 124 1.28 5.67 -7.18
CA PRO A 124 1.36 4.55 -8.11
C PRO A 124 2.79 4.22 -8.54
N LEU A 125 3.64 5.25 -8.70
CA LEU A 125 5.06 5.07 -9.04
C LEU A 125 5.86 4.54 -7.85
N ALA A 126 5.57 5.04 -6.65
CA ALA A 126 6.17 4.54 -5.41
C ALA A 126 5.81 3.07 -5.16
N GLU A 127 4.55 2.70 -5.37
CA GLU A 127 4.04 1.33 -5.24
C GLU A 127 4.73 0.41 -6.24
N PHE A 128 4.82 0.82 -7.51
CA PHE A 128 5.52 0.04 -8.53
C PHE A 128 7.00 -0.14 -8.19
N ALA A 129 7.71 0.95 -7.87
CA ALA A 129 9.13 0.92 -7.53
C ALA A 129 9.41 0.04 -6.29
N TYR A 130 8.55 0.13 -5.27
CA TYR A 130 8.64 -0.73 -4.08
C TYR A 130 8.46 -2.20 -4.44
N ASN A 131 7.43 -2.52 -5.23
CA ASN A 131 7.07 -3.89 -5.56
C ASN A 131 8.01 -4.55 -6.59
N ASP A 132 8.73 -3.77 -7.39
CA ASP A 132 9.72 -4.30 -8.34
C ASP A 132 11.12 -4.46 -7.72
N ALA A 133 11.40 -3.80 -6.60
CA ALA A 133 12.66 -3.96 -5.89
C ALA A 133 12.74 -5.33 -5.17
N PRO A 134 13.89 -6.04 -5.23
CA PRO A 134 14.09 -7.26 -4.45
C PRO A 134 13.91 -7.01 -2.95
N ASN A 135 13.10 -7.84 -2.29
CA ASN A 135 12.94 -7.77 -0.84
C ASN A 135 13.98 -8.66 -0.16
N VAL A 136 14.63 -8.14 0.89
CA VAL A 136 15.69 -8.84 1.64
C VAL A 136 15.21 -10.18 2.21
N THR A 137 13.93 -10.29 2.59
CA THR A 137 13.38 -11.49 3.24
C THR A 137 13.10 -12.61 2.23
N THR A 138 12.61 -12.27 1.04
CA THR A 138 12.21 -13.25 0.01
C THR A 138 13.30 -13.50 -1.02
N GLY A 139 14.30 -12.61 -1.15
CA GLY A 139 15.35 -12.66 -2.16
C GLY A 139 14.88 -12.32 -3.59
N ILE A 140 13.58 -12.08 -3.77
CA ILE A 140 12.93 -11.76 -5.05
C ILE A 140 12.04 -10.53 -4.89
N SER A 141 11.67 -9.88 -6.00
CA SER A 141 10.75 -8.75 -5.93
C SER A 141 9.32 -9.22 -5.57
N PRO A 142 8.56 -8.42 -4.79
CA PRO A 142 7.16 -8.71 -4.54
C PRO A 142 6.32 -8.90 -5.80
N PHE A 143 6.65 -8.16 -6.87
CA PHE A 143 6.03 -8.33 -8.18
C PHE A 143 6.25 -9.74 -8.72
N PHE A 144 7.50 -10.21 -8.73
CA PHE A 144 7.82 -11.57 -9.19
C PHE A 144 7.15 -12.63 -8.29
N ALA A 145 7.19 -12.44 -6.97
CA ALA A 145 6.55 -13.36 -6.03
C ALA A 145 5.03 -13.49 -6.27
N ASN A 146 4.35 -12.40 -6.65
CA ASN A 146 2.91 -12.41 -6.88
C ASN A 146 2.51 -12.77 -8.31
N LYS A 147 3.31 -12.40 -9.32
CA LYS A 147 2.95 -12.54 -10.75
C LYS A 147 3.70 -13.67 -11.47
N GLY A 148 4.82 -14.15 -10.93
CA GLY A 148 5.65 -15.19 -11.54
C GLY A 148 6.52 -14.73 -12.70
N TYR A 149 6.59 -13.42 -12.98
CA TYR A 149 7.44 -12.82 -14.01
C TYR A 149 7.89 -11.43 -13.58
N HIS A 150 8.96 -10.91 -14.20
CA HIS A 150 9.44 -9.54 -13.96
C HIS A 150 8.73 -8.54 -14.88
N PRO A 151 8.43 -7.32 -14.42
CA PRO A 151 7.83 -6.30 -15.27
C PRO A 151 8.81 -5.93 -16.39
N ARG A 152 8.29 -5.77 -17.61
CA ARG A 152 9.09 -5.28 -18.74
C ARG A 152 9.17 -3.76 -18.65
N LEU A 153 10.33 -3.26 -18.26
CA LEU A 153 10.63 -1.82 -18.18
C LEU A 153 11.19 -1.24 -19.49
N THR A 154 11.17 -2.01 -20.59
CA THR A 154 11.76 -1.60 -21.86
C THR A 154 10.97 -0.46 -22.48
N VAL A 155 11.36 0.78 -22.17
CA VAL A 155 10.97 1.96 -22.94
C VAL A 155 11.93 2.05 -24.11
N HIS A 156 11.52 1.59 -25.29
CA HIS A 156 12.29 1.81 -26.50
C HIS A 156 12.23 3.31 -26.85
N LEU A 157 13.30 4.04 -26.56
CA LEU A 157 13.45 5.48 -26.82
C LEU A 157 13.68 5.81 -28.31
N GLU A 158 13.60 4.84 -29.22
CA GLU A 158 13.99 5.01 -30.64
C GLU A 158 12.83 5.00 -31.64
N HIS A 159 11.61 5.37 -31.23
CA HIS A 159 10.55 5.72 -32.17
C HIS A 159 10.18 7.20 -32.00
N ASP A 160 10.41 7.97 -33.06
CA ASP A 160 10.01 9.37 -33.28
C ASP A 160 10.96 10.52 -32.87
N LEU A 161 12.21 10.48 -33.34
CA LEU A 161 12.95 11.73 -33.65
C LEU A 161 13.59 11.78 -35.06
N THR A 162 13.32 10.81 -35.93
CA THR A 162 13.87 10.79 -37.31
C THR A 162 12.86 10.44 -38.40
N SER A 163 11.56 10.65 -38.16
CA SER A 163 10.61 10.75 -39.28
C SER A 163 10.56 12.21 -39.72
N THR A 164 11.52 12.57 -40.56
CA THR A 164 11.55 13.82 -41.34
C THR A 164 10.63 13.69 -42.55
#